data_AF-A0A0L6WI85-F1
#
_entry.id   AF-A0A0L6WI85-F1
#
_cell.length_a   1.000
_cell.length_b   1.000
_cell.length_c   1.000
_cell.angle_alpha   90.00
_cell.angle_beta   90.00
_cell.angle_gamma   90.00
#
_symmetry.space_group_name_H-M   'P 1'
#
loop_
_entity.id
_entity.type
_entity.pdbx_description
1 polymer ?
#
loop_
_entity_poly.entity_id
_entity_poly.type
_entity_poly.pdbx_seq_one_letter_code
_entity_poly.pdbx_strand_id
1 'polypeptide(L)'
;MNDRYDLSLDSYISVDQSRNVRARDVEVLLEHLYHDASLLSEDEIPRLAAALRVSSPKQLDFPSIHALTMKRLISVIPTKYSPGFLPDDPEEALELATEYELPLMRKALYYHFVTSPSSYFDAISYHTQSLGDSPPLSEADSDTVKHEAANQPRRPLSQTDAKLCAQLMERIIEHFTPILFTPATTPHMACTNVFADTWMSLVIQPAIEDNGVYKPLETLERIKSIDWADAGLCAACVKEKNEEWTQEQQHIWNTMDTWLGLETGQMIPVSM
;
A
#
# COMPACT_ATOMS: atom_id res chain seq x y z
N MET A 1 -45.44 45.86 -7.13
CA MET A 1 -44.02 45.56 -6.92
C MET A 1 -43.92 44.56 -5.79
N ASN A 2 -44.08 43.29 -6.13
CA ASN A 2 -43.83 42.12 -5.30
C ASN A 2 -43.78 40.95 -6.29
N ASP A 3 -42.69 40.87 -7.04
CA ASP A 3 -42.39 39.69 -7.83
C ASP A 3 -41.98 38.59 -6.84
N ARG A 4 -42.97 37.77 -6.49
CA ARG A 4 -42.77 36.49 -5.84
C ARG A 4 -42.00 35.62 -6.81
N TYR A 5 -40.77 35.27 -6.44
CA TYR A 5 -40.09 34.12 -7.03
C TYR A 5 -40.93 32.87 -6.69
N ASP A 6 -41.70 32.42 -7.68
CA ASP A 6 -42.31 31.11 -7.70
C ASP A 6 -41.17 30.11 -7.94
N LEU A 7 -40.46 29.75 -6.86
CA LEU A 7 -39.57 28.59 -6.88
C LEU A 7 -40.47 27.38 -6.95
N SER A 8 -40.72 26.89 -8.17
CA SER A 8 -41.33 25.57 -8.35
C SER A 8 -40.49 24.58 -7.56
N LEU A 9 -41.16 23.84 -6.67
CA LEU A 9 -40.56 23.09 -5.57
C LEU A 9 -39.64 21.91 -5.99
N ASP A 10 -39.35 21.74 -7.28
CA ASP A 10 -38.54 20.63 -7.79
C ASP A 10 -37.64 21.06 -8.97
N SER A 11 -36.86 22.12 -8.82
CA SER A 11 -35.74 22.35 -9.73
C SER A 11 -34.60 21.40 -9.37
N TYR A 12 -34.58 20.21 -9.99
CA TYR A 12 -33.46 19.27 -9.86
C TYR A 12 -32.49 19.40 -11.04
N ILE A 13 -31.20 19.27 -10.74
CA ILE A 13 -30.15 19.18 -11.76
C ILE A 13 -29.97 17.70 -12.08
N SER A 14 -30.29 17.29 -13.31
CA SER A 14 -30.01 15.94 -13.80
C SER A 14 -28.60 15.89 -14.37
N VAL A 15 -27.73 15.10 -13.76
CA VAL A 15 -26.43 14.75 -14.33
C VAL A 15 -26.64 13.67 -15.37
N ASP A 16 -25.99 13.79 -16.52
CA ASP A 16 -26.05 12.77 -17.58
C ASP A 16 -25.51 11.43 -17.06
N GLN A 17 -26.36 10.40 -17.11
CA GLN A 17 -26.02 9.04 -16.66
C GLN A 17 -24.84 8.44 -17.45
N SER A 18 -24.60 8.91 -18.68
CA SER A 18 -23.48 8.45 -19.50
C SER A 18 -22.11 8.77 -18.89
N ARG A 19 -22.04 9.77 -18.00
CA ARG A 19 -20.80 10.22 -17.34
C ARG A 19 -20.43 9.41 -16.10
N ASN A 20 -21.28 8.45 -15.69
CA ASN A 20 -21.05 7.54 -14.56
C ASN A 20 -20.65 8.26 -13.26
N VAL A 21 -21.27 9.42 -13.00
CA VAL A 21 -20.98 10.22 -11.81
C VAL A 21 -21.63 9.59 -10.58
N ARG A 22 -20.82 9.30 -9.54
CA ARG A 22 -21.31 8.72 -8.29
C ARG A 22 -21.83 9.82 -7.37
N ALA A 23 -22.89 9.55 -6.62
CA ALA A 23 -23.45 10.50 -5.65
C ALA A 23 -22.40 10.97 -4.63
N ARG A 24 -21.62 10.04 -4.06
CA ARG A 24 -20.53 10.34 -3.13
C ARG A 24 -19.46 11.28 -3.72
N ASP A 25 -19.14 11.11 -5.00
CA ASP A 25 -18.14 11.98 -5.63
C ASP A 25 -18.68 13.41 -5.78
N VAL A 26 -19.98 13.57 -6.07
CA VAL A 26 -20.64 14.88 -6.10
C VAL A 26 -20.73 15.49 -4.70
N GLU A 27 -21.05 14.72 -3.67
CA GLU A 27 -21.08 15.19 -2.29
C GLU A 27 -19.73 15.80 -1.89
N VAL A 28 -18.62 15.10 -2.15
CA VAL A 28 -17.27 15.62 -1.87
C VAL A 28 -16.99 16.93 -2.62
N LEU A 29 -17.43 17.06 -3.87
CA LEU A 29 -17.29 18.29 -4.64
C LEU A 29 -18.11 19.43 -4.02
N LEU A 30 -19.36 19.16 -3.64
CA LEU A 30 -20.24 20.17 -3.05
C LEU A 30 -19.70 20.63 -1.69
N GLU A 31 -19.28 19.71 -0.82
CA GLU A 31 -18.64 20.05 0.46
C GLU A 31 -17.43 20.96 0.28
N HIS A 32 -16.64 20.74 -0.78
CA HIS A 32 -15.53 21.64 -1.12
C HIS A 32 -16.00 23.03 -1.57
N LEU A 33 -16.98 23.08 -2.49
CA LEU A 33 -17.51 24.33 -3.06
C LEU A 33 -18.25 25.19 -2.03
N TYR A 34 -18.93 24.56 -1.07
CA TYR A 34 -19.64 25.23 0.02
C TYR A 34 -18.77 25.49 1.25
N HIS A 35 -17.50 25.10 1.20
CA HIS A 35 -16.53 25.25 2.30
C HIS A 35 -16.88 24.46 3.56
N ASP A 36 -17.71 23.41 3.45
CA ASP A 36 -18.04 22.51 4.55
C ASP A 36 -16.83 21.66 4.93
N ALA A 37 -16.02 21.26 3.94
CA ALA A 37 -14.76 20.55 4.15
C ALA A 37 -13.70 20.95 3.11
N SER A 38 -12.47 21.17 3.56
CA SER A 38 -11.38 21.53 2.68
C SER A 38 -10.77 20.28 2.04
N LEU A 39 -10.51 20.31 0.73
CA LEU A 39 -9.70 19.28 0.06
C LEU A 39 -8.25 19.21 0.61
N LEU A 40 -7.86 20.19 1.43
CA LEU A 40 -6.54 20.27 2.06
C LEU A 40 -6.54 19.77 3.51
N SER A 41 -7.69 19.63 4.17
CA SER A 41 -7.75 19.38 5.62
C SER A 41 -7.69 17.92 6.02
N GLU A 42 -7.85 16.99 5.09
CA GLU A 42 -7.88 15.55 5.39
C GLU A 42 -6.91 14.79 4.49
N ASP A 43 -6.12 13.89 5.09
CA ASP A 43 -5.21 12.97 4.40
C ASP A 43 -5.94 11.70 3.91
N GLU A 44 -7.26 11.78 3.74
CA GLU A 44 -8.08 10.65 3.31
C GLU A 44 -8.00 10.48 1.79
N ILE A 45 -7.17 9.51 1.35
CA ILE A 45 -7.06 9.08 -0.04
C ILE A 45 -8.44 8.86 -0.70
N PRO A 46 -9.45 8.25 -0.04
CA PRO A 46 -10.78 8.08 -0.63
C PRO A 46 -11.45 9.41 -1.03
N ARG A 47 -11.28 10.45 -0.22
CA ARG A 47 -11.83 11.80 -0.49
C ARG A 47 -11.12 12.44 -1.68
N LEU A 48 -9.79 12.34 -1.74
CA LEU A 48 -9.00 12.83 -2.88
C LEU A 48 -9.35 12.07 -4.18
N ALA A 49 -9.59 10.76 -4.11
CA ALA A 49 -10.01 9.95 -5.24
C ALA A 49 -11.38 10.40 -5.78
N ALA A 50 -12.35 10.60 -4.89
CA ALA A 50 -13.68 11.09 -5.22
C ALA A 50 -13.63 12.48 -5.89
N ALA A 51 -12.87 13.42 -5.31
CA ALA A 51 -12.67 14.75 -5.85
C ALA A 51 -11.98 14.72 -7.23
N LEU A 52 -10.96 13.87 -7.43
CA LEU A 52 -10.28 13.73 -8.72
C LEU A 52 -11.21 13.23 -9.83
N ARG A 53 -12.02 12.20 -9.54
CA ARG A 53 -12.97 11.64 -10.52
C ARG A 53 -13.99 12.69 -10.96
N VAL A 54 -14.70 13.29 -10.00
CA VAL A 54 -15.80 14.23 -10.30
C VAL A 54 -15.32 15.48 -11.00
N SER A 55 -14.14 15.98 -10.65
CA SER A 55 -13.55 17.17 -11.27
C SER A 55 -12.88 16.88 -12.61
N SER A 56 -12.72 15.62 -13.00
CA SER A 56 -12.03 15.24 -14.23
C SER A 56 -12.77 15.70 -15.50
N PRO A 57 -12.06 15.85 -16.63
CA PRO A 57 -12.69 16.16 -17.92
C PRO A 57 -13.71 15.12 -18.40
N LYS A 58 -13.65 13.89 -17.87
CA LYS A 58 -14.59 12.80 -18.20
C LYS A 58 -15.93 12.94 -17.47
N GLN A 59 -16.00 13.72 -16.39
CA GLN A 59 -17.18 13.86 -15.53
C GLN A 59 -17.71 15.29 -15.54
N LEU A 60 -17.56 16.07 -14.48
CA LEU A 60 -18.14 17.41 -14.40
C LEU A 60 -17.19 18.52 -14.87
N ASP A 61 -15.92 18.18 -15.17
CA ASP A 61 -14.92 19.06 -15.76
C ASP A 61 -14.72 20.36 -14.95
N PHE A 62 -14.05 20.23 -13.81
CA PHE A 62 -13.60 21.36 -12.99
C PHE A 62 -12.06 21.40 -12.96
N PRO A 63 -11.41 21.96 -14.01
CA PRO A 63 -9.95 21.84 -14.18
C PRO A 63 -9.13 22.36 -13.00
N SER A 64 -9.54 23.48 -12.40
CA SER A 64 -8.81 24.08 -11.27
C SER A 64 -8.87 23.19 -10.02
N ILE A 65 -10.03 22.58 -9.75
CA ILE A 65 -10.21 21.63 -8.63
C ILE A 65 -9.44 20.35 -8.91
N HIS A 66 -9.47 19.88 -10.16
CA HIS A 66 -8.73 18.68 -10.59
C HIS A 66 -7.23 18.85 -10.39
N ALA A 67 -6.66 19.95 -10.88
CA ALA A 67 -5.23 20.25 -10.73
C ALA A 67 -4.82 20.39 -9.25
N LEU A 68 -5.65 21.05 -8.43
CA LEU A 68 -5.40 21.19 -7.00
C LEU A 68 -5.41 19.84 -6.28
N THR A 69 -6.41 19.01 -6.57
CA THR A 69 -6.57 17.68 -5.96
C THR A 69 -5.44 16.76 -6.37
N MET A 70 -5.03 16.78 -7.64
CA MET A 70 -3.89 16.01 -8.14
C MET A 70 -2.60 16.40 -7.43
N LYS A 71 -2.33 17.71 -7.30
CA LYS A 71 -1.16 18.21 -6.57
C LYS A 71 -1.17 17.74 -5.10
N ARG A 72 -2.34 17.74 -4.47
CA ARG A 72 -2.50 17.26 -3.09
C ARG A 72 -2.26 15.75 -2.98
N LEU A 73 -2.82 14.95 -3.88
CA LEU A 73 -2.59 13.50 -3.92
C LEU A 73 -1.10 13.18 -4.06
N ILE A 74 -0.39 13.85 -4.97
CA ILE A 74 1.06 13.67 -5.15
C ILE A 74 1.82 14.01 -3.86
N SER A 75 1.38 15.03 -3.12
CA SER A 75 2.05 15.45 -1.88
C SER A 75 1.91 14.47 -0.71
N VAL A 76 0.88 13.62 -0.71
CA VAL A 76 0.66 12.63 0.36
C VAL A 76 1.31 11.28 0.07
N ILE A 77 1.73 11.04 -1.19
CA ILE A 77 2.41 9.79 -1.57
C ILE A 77 3.83 9.79 -0.99
N PRO A 78 4.22 8.76 -0.21
CA PRO A 78 5.53 8.71 0.39
C PRO A 78 6.61 8.52 -0.68
N THR A 79 7.65 9.36 -0.63
CA THR A 79 8.81 9.27 -1.54
C THR A 79 9.81 8.21 -1.13
N LYS A 80 9.78 7.82 0.14
CA LYS A 80 10.59 6.77 0.74
C LYS A 80 9.67 5.73 1.35
N TYR A 81 10.17 4.53 1.60
CA TYR A 81 9.43 3.59 2.43
C TYR A 81 9.09 4.25 3.77
N SER A 82 7.80 4.25 4.09
CA SER A 82 7.29 4.66 5.38
C SER A 82 6.35 3.57 5.85
N PRO A 83 6.69 2.83 6.92
CA PRO A 83 5.75 1.91 7.54
C PRO A 83 4.53 2.74 7.98
N GLY A 84 3.34 2.41 7.47
CA GLY A 84 2.09 3.12 7.78
C GLY A 84 1.43 3.86 6.63
N PHE A 85 2.00 3.91 5.41
CA PHE A 85 1.21 4.29 4.25
C PHE A 85 0.23 3.17 3.90
N LEU A 86 -0.98 3.28 4.43
CA LEU A 86 -2.06 2.34 4.20
C LEU A 86 -3.36 3.10 3.93
N PRO A 87 -3.79 3.25 2.67
CA PRO A 87 -5.12 3.74 2.38
C PRO A 87 -6.18 2.79 2.95
N ASP A 88 -7.31 3.35 3.36
CA ASP A 88 -8.46 2.57 3.85
C ASP A 88 -9.02 1.60 2.79
N ASP A 89 -8.94 2.00 1.51
CA ASP A 89 -9.31 1.20 0.34
C ASP A 89 -8.11 1.12 -0.63
N PRO A 90 -7.21 0.12 -0.45
CA PRO A 90 -6.01 0.00 -1.28
C PRO A 90 -6.32 -0.40 -2.72
N GLU A 91 -7.44 -1.07 -2.98
CA GLU A 91 -7.85 -1.45 -4.33
C GLU A 91 -8.33 -0.24 -5.14
N GLU A 92 -9.18 0.62 -4.58
CA GLU A 92 -9.57 1.89 -5.21
C GLU A 92 -8.35 2.80 -5.40
N ALA A 93 -7.45 2.83 -4.43
CA ALA A 93 -6.18 3.56 -4.52
C ALA A 93 -5.32 3.05 -5.68
N LEU A 94 -5.28 1.74 -5.94
CA LEU A 94 -4.51 1.15 -7.04
C LEU A 94 -5.12 1.47 -8.41
N GLU A 95 -6.44 1.41 -8.52
CA GLU A 95 -7.17 1.84 -9.72
C GLU A 95 -6.84 3.29 -10.06
N LEU A 96 -6.90 4.19 -9.05
CA LEU A 96 -6.56 5.60 -9.19
C LEU A 96 -5.10 5.79 -9.60
N ALA A 97 -4.17 5.12 -8.91
CA ALA A 97 -2.75 5.23 -9.20
C ALA A 97 -2.39 4.73 -10.60
N THR A 98 -3.17 3.79 -11.13
CA THR A 98 -3.02 3.30 -12.50
C THR A 98 -3.63 4.27 -13.52
N GLU A 99 -4.84 4.79 -13.27
CA GLU A 99 -5.49 5.75 -14.16
C GLU A 99 -4.68 7.04 -14.35
N TYR A 100 -4.05 7.53 -13.27
CA TYR A 100 -3.29 8.78 -13.28
C TYR A 100 -1.77 8.59 -13.37
N GLU A 101 -1.30 7.37 -13.69
CA GLU A 101 0.12 7.06 -13.88
C GLU A 101 0.99 7.53 -12.71
N LEU A 102 0.64 7.13 -11.48
CA LEU A 102 1.33 7.50 -10.23
C LEU A 102 2.26 6.36 -9.77
N PRO A 103 3.49 6.22 -10.32
CA PRO A 103 4.34 5.05 -10.09
C PRO A 103 4.71 4.84 -8.62
N LEU A 104 4.97 5.92 -7.88
CA LEU A 104 5.31 5.82 -6.45
C LEU A 104 4.15 5.26 -5.61
N MET A 105 2.92 5.65 -5.93
CA MET A 105 1.73 5.15 -5.26
C MET A 105 1.49 3.68 -5.63
N ARG A 106 1.60 3.34 -6.92
CA ARG A 106 1.51 1.95 -7.39
C ARG A 106 2.52 1.06 -6.67
N LYS A 107 3.79 1.48 -6.60
CA LYS A 107 4.86 0.77 -5.89
C LYS A 107 4.51 0.51 -4.42
N ALA A 108 4.08 1.54 -3.70
CA ALA A 108 3.70 1.42 -2.30
C ALA A 108 2.52 0.46 -2.10
N LEU A 109 1.52 0.54 -2.99
CA LEU A 109 0.36 -0.36 -2.97
C LEU A 109 0.74 -1.81 -3.30
N TYR A 110 1.53 -2.06 -4.34
CA TYR A 110 1.99 -3.41 -4.66
C TYR A 110 2.80 -4.02 -3.52
N TYR A 111 3.69 -3.24 -2.89
CA TYR A 111 4.40 -3.70 -1.70
C TYR A 111 3.43 -4.03 -0.56
N HIS A 112 2.45 -3.16 -0.30
CA HIS A 112 1.42 -3.40 0.70
C HIS A 112 0.61 -4.68 0.44
N PHE A 113 0.20 -4.93 -0.80
CA PHE A 113 -0.52 -6.16 -1.17
C PHE A 113 0.36 -7.41 -0.96
N VAL A 114 1.65 -7.34 -1.26
CA VAL A 114 2.55 -8.48 -1.04
C VAL A 114 2.77 -8.75 0.45
N THR A 115 2.86 -7.72 1.28
CA THR A 115 3.20 -7.86 2.70
C THR A 115 2.00 -8.02 3.63
N SER A 116 0.77 -7.82 3.14
CA SER A 116 -0.43 -7.87 3.96
C SER A 116 -0.96 -9.29 4.20
N PRO A 117 -1.26 -9.68 5.45
CA PRO A 117 -1.75 -11.02 5.79
C PRO A 117 -3.07 -11.41 5.09
N SER A 118 -3.94 -10.42 4.83
CA SER A 118 -5.23 -10.59 4.17
C SER A 118 -5.16 -10.54 2.64
N SER A 119 -3.98 -10.37 2.07
CA SER A 119 -3.78 -10.19 0.64
C SER A 119 -3.05 -11.38 0.00
N TYR A 120 -3.25 -12.60 0.50
CA TYR A 120 -2.65 -13.81 -0.09
C TYR A 120 -3.25 -14.17 -1.48
N PHE A 121 -3.80 -13.16 -2.17
CA PHE A 121 -4.68 -13.18 -3.33
C PHE A 121 -5.92 -13.97 -2.94
N ASP A 122 -7.06 -13.31 -2.68
CA ASP A 122 -8.34 -13.89 -2.18
C ASP A 122 -8.99 -14.90 -3.15
N ALA A 123 -8.14 -15.76 -3.70
CA ALA A 123 -8.30 -16.39 -4.96
C ALA A 123 -7.13 -17.36 -5.30
N ILE A 124 -7.18 -18.68 -5.13
CA ILE A 124 -8.31 -19.56 -4.82
C ILE A 124 -9.60 -19.27 -5.62
N SER A 125 -9.65 -18.25 -6.49
CA SER A 125 -10.92 -17.76 -7.05
C SER A 125 -11.19 -18.47 -8.36
N TYR A 126 -10.14 -19.02 -8.95
CA TYR A 126 -10.25 -20.19 -9.79
C TYR A 126 -9.12 -21.14 -9.39
N HIS A 127 -9.38 -22.10 -8.50
CA HIS A 127 -8.83 -23.43 -8.74
C HIS A 127 -8.95 -23.67 -10.24
N THR A 128 -7.82 -23.89 -10.91
CA THR A 128 -7.74 -24.56 -12.21
C THR A 128 -8.98 -25.43 -12.39
N GLN A 129 -9.85 -25.03 -13.32
CA GLN A 129 -11.08 -25.75 -13.65
C GLN A 129 -10.75 -27.25 -13.77
N SER A 130 -11.49 -28.08 -13.02
CA SER A 130 -11.49 -29.55 -13.08
C SER A 130 -10.37 -30.29 -12.34
N LEU A 131 -10.73 -31.03 -11.28
CA LEU A 131 -10.72 -32.50 -11.29
C LEU A 131 -11.53 -33.07 -10.10
N GLY A 132 -12.66 -33.67 -10.45
CA GLY A 132 -13.45 -34.75 -9.83
C GLY A 132 -13.32 -35.17 -8.35
N ASP A 133 -14.50 -35.23 -7.73
CA ASP A 133 -15.01 -36.26 -6.79
C ASP A 133 -14.53 -36.35 -5.32
N SER A 134 -15.42 -35.82 -4.45
CA SER A 134 -15.96 -36.39 -3.18
C SER A 134 -15.09 -36.44 -1.90
N PRO A 135 -15.67 -36.61 -0.67
CA PRO A 135 -16.99 -36.24 -0.11
C PRO A 135 -16.87 -35.51 1.28
N PRO A 136 -17.97 -35.10 1.97
CA PRO A 136 -17.91 -34.25 3.17
C PRO A 136 -17.86 -35.07 4.48
N LEU A 137 -17.29 -34.47 5.55
CA LEU A 137 -17.46 -34.71 7.01
C LEU A 137 -16.34 -33.90 7.71
N SER A 138 -16.46 -33.21 8.85
CA SER A 138 -17.47 -33.09 9.90
C SER A 138 -17.23 -31.81 10.71
N GLU A 139 -18.27 -31.33 11.37
CA GLU A 139 -18.29 -30.27 12.39
C GLU A 139 -17.45 -30.62 13.63
N ALA A 140 -16.76 -29.63 14.22
CA ALA A 140 -16.60 -29.50 15.68
C ALA A 140 -16.03 -28.11 16.06
N ASP A 141 -16.77 -27.47 16.96
CA ASP A 141 -16.47 -26.27 17.76
C ASP A 141 -15.03 -26.06 18.21
N SER A 142 -14.58 -24.79 18.21
CA SER A 142 -14.11 -24.15 19.44
C SER A 142 -14.05 -22.63 19.30
N ASP A 143 -14.87 -21.96 20.11
CA ASP A 143 -14.75 -20.55 20.51
C ASP A 143 -13.30 -20.15 20.80
N THR A 144 -12.80 -19.03 20.24
CA THR A 144 -12.31 -17.88 21.05
C THR A 144 -11.96 -16.62 20.22
N VAL A 145 -12.42 -15.48 20.75
CA VAL A 145 -12.01 -14.07 20.57
C VAL A 145 -12.32 -13.35 19.25
N LYS A 146 -13.38 -12.53 19.32
CA LYS A 146 -13.71 -11.43 18.41
C LYS A 146 -12.61 -10.36 18.44
N HIS A 147 -11.82 -10.28 17.39
CA HIS A 147 -11.24 -9.01 16.94
C HIS A 147 -12.13 -8.46 15.82
N GLU A 148 -13.05 -7.57 16.21
CA GLU A 148 -13.84 -6.75 15.29
C GLU A 148 -12.93 -5.69 14.66
N ALA A 149 -12.22 -6.06 13.60
CA ALA A 149 -11.67 -5.14 12.62
C ALA A 149 -11.80 -5.76 11.23
N ALA A 150 -12.58 -5.09 10.37
CA ALA A 150 -12.67 -5.27 8.92
C ALA A 150 -13.20 -6.63 8.39
N ASN A 151 -14.53 -6.81 8.47
CA ASN A 151 -15.25 -7.83 7.70
C ASN A 151 -16.01 -7.19 6.51
N GLN A 152 -15.38 -6.22 5.83
CA GLN A 152 -15.87 -5.76 4.52
C GLN A 152 -15.29 -6.69 3.45
N PRO A 153 -16.12 -7.23 2.54
CA PRO A 153 -15.61 -8.03 1.43
C PRO A 153 -14.72 -7.14 0.56
N ARG A 154 -13.41 -7.41 0.59
CA ARG A 154 -12.43 -6.70 -0.23
C ARG A 154 -12.72 -6.94 -1.71
N ARG A 155 -12.45 -5.94 -2.54
CA ARG A 155 -12.57 -6.09 -3.98
C ARG A 155 -11.41 -7.00 -4.46
N PRO A 156 -11.66 -8.00 -5.30
CA PRO A 156 -10.56 -8.79 -5.85
C PRO A 156 -9.69 -7.94 -6.78
N LEU A 157 -8.37 -8.08 -6.66
CA LEU A 157 -7.42 -7.48 -7.60
C LEU A 157 -7.68 -7.96 -9.04
N SER A 158 -7.32 -7.11 -10.01
CA SER A 158 -7.30 -7.54 -11.40
C SER A 158 -6.33 -8.71 -11.61
N GLN A 159 -6.56 -9.56 -12.60
CA GLN A 159 -5.65 -10.68 -12.89
C GLN A 159 -4.22 -10.20 -13.22
N THR A 160 -4.11 -9.01 -13.82
CA THR A 160 -2.81 -8.39 -14.12
C THR A 160 -2.09 -7.98 -12.84
N ASP A 161 -2.78 -7.30 -11.94
CA ASP A 161 -2.19 -6.85 -10.66
C ASP A 161 -1.84 -8.02 -9.76
N ALA A 162 -2.70 -9.04 -9.69
CA ALA A 162 -2.40 -10.25 -8.94
C ALA A 162 -1.12 -10.95 -9.43
N LYS A 163 -0.91 -11.01 -10.75
CA LYS A 163 0.33 -11.55 -11.34
C LYS A 163 1.54 -10.70 -11.00
N LEU A 164 1.42 -9.36 -11.04
CA LEU A 164 2.50 -8.46 -10.69
C LEU A 164 2.90 -8.59 -9.21
N CYS A 165 1.93 -8.65 -8.30
CA CYS A 165 2.22 -8.89 -6.89
C CYS A 165 2.88 -10.24 -6.66
N ALA A 166 2.42 -11.32 -7.33
CA ALA A 166 3.04 -12.63 -7.21
C ALA A 166 4.51 -12.64 -7.69
N GLN A 167 4.79 -11.98 -8.82
CA GLN A 167 6.15 -11.80 -9.32
C GLN A 167 7.00 -10.94 -8.37
N LEU A 168 6.43 -9.85 -7.84
CA LEU A 168 7.12 -9.01 -6.87
C LEU A 168 7.48 -9.80 -5.61
N MET A 169 6.57 -10.60 -5.09
CA MET A 169 6.80 -11.47 -3.93
C MET A 169 7.94 -12.46 -4.18
N GLU A 170 7.94 -13.13 -5.33
CA GLU A 170 9.01 -14.05 -5.73
C GLU A 170 10.37 -13.33 -5.76
N ARG A 171 10.45 -12.15 -6.37
CA ARG A 171 11.68 -11.34 -6.42
C ARG A 171 12.15 -10.86 -5.06
N ILE A 172 11.24 -10.46 -4.19
CA ILE A 172 11.55 -10.08 -2.81
C ILE A 172 12.15 -11.27 -2.07
N ILE A 173 11.53 -12.44 -2.15
CA ILE A 173 12.00 -13.65 -1.48
C ILE A 173 13.38 -14.06 -2.04
N GLU A 174 13.54 -14.06 -3.36
CA GLU A 174 14.80 -14.38 -4.03
C GLU A 174 15.95 -13.47 -3.55
N HIS A 175 15.70 -12.16 -3.45
CA HIS A 175 16.69 -11.18 -3.01
C HIS A 175 16.96 -11.22 -1.50
N PHE A 176 15.92 -11.32 -0.67
CA PHE A 176 16.04 -11.11 0.76
C PHE A 176 16.42 -12.38 1.54
N THR A 177 16.07 -13.57 1.04
CA THR A 177 16.38 -14.84 1.72
C THR A 177 17.89 -14.98 2.01
N PRO A 178 18.81 -14.74 1.06
CA PRO A 178 20.25 -14.80 1.36
C PRO A 178 20.69 -13.82 2.45
N ILE A 179 20.09 -12.63 2.50
CA ILE A 179 20.39 -11.59 3.51
C ILE A 179 19.90 -12.04 4.89
N LEU A 180 18.69 -12.59 4.96
CA LEU A 180 18.06 -13.00 6.21
C LEU A 180 18.75 -14.23 6.83
N PHE A 181 19.11 -15.23 6.01
CA PHE A 181 19.64 -16.50 6.48
C PHE A 181 21.18 -16.55 6.60
N THR A 182 21.86 -15.47 6.25
CA THR A 182 23.31 -15.33 6.45
C THR A 182 23.58 -14.42 7.64
N PRO A 183 24.22 -14.92 8.72
CA PRO A 183 24.59 -14.07 9.84
C PRO A 183 25.47 -12.89 9.39
N ALA A 184 25.15 -11.70 9.89
CA ALA A 184 25.92 -10.50 9.58
C ALA A 184 27.37 -10.62 10.12
N THR A 185 28.32 -10.05 9.38
CA THR A 185 29.73 -10.01 9.79
C THR A 185 30.17 -8.59 10.14
N THR A 186 31.11 -8.44 11.06
CA THR A 186 31.67 -7.14 11.46
C THR A 186 33.20 -7.13 11.39
N PRO A 187 33.85 -5.94 11.40
CA PRO A 187 35.30 -5.84 11.49
C PRO A 187 35.90 -6.44 12.78
N HIS A 188 35.12 -6.52 13.86
CA HIS A 188 35.56 -7.07 15.14
C HIS A 188 35.12 -8.54 15.28
N MET A 189 36.08 -9.47 15.29
CA MET A 189 35.79 -10.91 15.38
C MET A 189 34.91 -11.30 16.58
N ALA A 190 35.08 -10.63 17.73
CA ALA A 190 34.24 -10.87 18.89
C ALA A 190 32.76 -10.54 18.62
N CYS A 191 32.48 -9.42 17.94
CA CYS A 191 31.11 -9.05 17.57
C CYS A 191 30.54 -9.97 16.47
N THR A 192 31.37 -10.43 15.54
CA THR A 192 30.97 -11.43 14.54
C THR A 192 30.55 -12.74 15.19
N ASN A 193 31.24 -13.19 16.24
CA ASN A 193 30.83 -14.39 16.98
C ASN A 193 29.47 -14.19 17.67
N VAL A 194 29.22 -13.00 18.24
CA VAL A 194 27.89 -12.70 18.83
C VAL A 194 26.79 -12.82 17.78
N PHE A 195 26.99 -12.27 16.57
CA PHE A 195 26.02 -12.47 15.49
C PHE A 195 25.86 -13.96 15.17
N ALA A 196 26.95 -14.69 14.94
CA ALA A 196 26.87 -16.12 14.62
C ALA A 196 26.08 -16.93 15.67
N ASP A 197 26.25 -16.63 16.95
CA ASP A 197 25.61 -17.34 18.06
C ASP A 197 24.13 -16.94 18.26
N THR A 198 23.77 -15.68 18.00
CA THR A 198 22.45 -15.13 18.34
C THR A 198 21.50 -14.97 17.15
N TRP A 199 22.03 -14.93 15.91
CA TRP A 199 21.28 -14.60 14.70
C TRP A 199 20.06 -15.50 14.47
N MET A 200 20.22 -16.81 14.69
CA MET A 200 19.12 -17.75 14.54
C MET A 200 17.94 -17.38 15.47
N SER A 201 18.23 -17.11 16.74
CA SER A 201 17.20 -16.83 17.75
C SER A 201 16.59 -15.44 17.68
N LEU A 202 17.39 -14.41 17.35
CA LEU A 202 16.95 -13.01 17.38
C LEU A 202 16.45 -12.51 16.03
N VAL A 203 16.92 -13.11 14.92
CA VAL A 203 16.61 -12.64 13.57
C VAL A 203 15.80 -13.64 12.78
N ILE A 204 16.33 -14.86 12.57
CA ILE A 204 15.72 -15.86 11.69
C ILE A 204 14.40 -16.38 12.26
N GLN A 205 14.41 -16.90 13.48
CA GLN A 205 13.23 -17.53 14.08
C GLN A 205 12.04 -16.55 14.16
N PRO A 206 12.19 -15.30 14.63
CA PRO A 206 11.09 -14.35 14.62
C PRO A 206 10.63 -13.99 13.20
N ALA A 207 11.54 -13.94 12.21
CA ALA A 207 11.17 -13.67 10.81
C ALA A 207 10.35 -14.80 10.18
N ILE A 208 10.52 -16.04 10.65
CA ILE A 208 9.69 -17.16 10.22
C ILE A 208 8.32 -17.07 10.88
N GLU A 209 8.27 -16.74 12.17
CA GLU A 209 7.02 -16.67 12.95
C GLU A 209 6.10 -15.53 12.51
N ASP A 210 6.64 -14.37 12.13
CA ASP A 210 5.88 -13.17 11.71
C ASP A 210 5.70 -13.05 10.19
N ASN A 211 6.14 -14.06 9.44
CA ASN A 211 6.22 -14.07 7.99
C ASN A 211 7.10 -12.93 7.41
N GLY A 212 8.17 -12.55 8.10
CA GLY A 212 9.15 -11.55 7.73
C GLY A 212 9.96 -11.86 6.46
N VAL A 213 9.99 -13.12 6.00
CA VAL A 213 10.75 -13.53 4.81
C VAL A 213 10.34 -12.76 3.54
N TYR A 214 9.07 -12.38 3.40
CA TYR A 214 8.60 -11.55 2.29
C TYR A 214 8.33 -10.08 2.69
N LYS A 215 8.72 -9.69 3.90
CA LYS A 215 8.58 -8.33 4.46
C LYS A 215 9.97 -7.75 4.77
N PRO A 216 10.83 -7.56 3.75
CA PRO A 216 12.22 -7.20 3.96
C PRO A 216 12.38 -5.87 4.69
N LEU A 217 11.53 -4.88 4.39
CA LEU A 217 11.66 -3.54 4.95
C LEU A 217 11.30 -3.52 6.44
N GLU A 218 10.21 -4.18 6.80
CA GLU A 218 9.78 -4.38 8.19
C GLU A 218 10.79 -5.24 8.97
N THR A 219 11.29 -6.30 8.35
CA THR A 219 12.24 -7.22 9.00
C THR A 219 13.57 -6.54 9.28
N LEU A 220 14.11 -5.76 8.34
CA LEU A 220 15.31 -4.96 8.57
C LEU A 220 15.09 -3.90 9.66
N GLU A 221 13.91 -3.29 9.73
CA GLU A 221 13.59 -2.35 10.82
C GLU A 221 13.55 -3.05 12.19
N ARG A 222 12.99 -4.26 12.23
CA ARG A 222 12.98 -5.10 13.44
C ARG A 222 14.39 -5.54 13.83
N ILE A 223 15.24 -5.90 12.88
CA ILE A 223 16.64 -6.26 13.14
C ILE A 223 17.38 -5.06 13.77
N LYS A 224 17.15 -3.85 13.25
CA LYS A 224 17.73 -2.61 13.79
C LYS A 224 17.27 -2.30 15.22
N SER A 225 16.05 -2.68 15.59
CA SER A 225 15.47 -2.38 16.91
C SER A 225 15.88 -3.35 18.03
N ILE A 226 16.60 -4.43 17.69
CA ILE A 226 17.21 -5.32 18.69
C ILE A 226 18.29 -4.56 19.47
N ASP A 227 18.32 -4.75 20.80
CA ASP A 227 19.41 -4.22 21.64
C ASP A 227 20.69 -5.06 21.46
N TRP A 228 21.38 -4.79 20.35
CA TRP A 228 22.62 -5.48 20.03
C TRP A 228 23.74 -5.17 21.04
N ALA A 229 23.68 -4.05 21.76
CA ALA A 229 24.66 -3.72 22.78
C ALA A 229 24.52 -4.65 23.99
N ASP A 230 23.27 -4.91 24.43
CA ASP A 230 22.98 -5.90 25.47
C ASP A 230 23.34 -7.33 25.03
N ALA A 231 23.15 -7.64 23.74
CA ALA A 231 23.60 -8.91 23.16
C ALA A 231 25.13 -9.08 23.12
N GLY A 232 25.91 -8.00 23.32
CA GLY A 232 27.37 -8.04 23.40
C GLY A 232 28.12 -7.39 22.24
N LEU A 233 27.45 -6.66 21.34
CA LEU A 233 28.12 -5.88 20.29
C LEU A 233 28.68 -4.57 20.85
N CYS A 234 29.82 -4.15 20.30
CA CYS A 234 30.35 -2.82 20.60
C CYS A 234 29.56 -1.73 19.85
N ALA A 235 29.51 -0.52 20.41
CA ALA A 235 28.75 0.60 19.85
C ALA A 235 29.13 0.94 18.40
N ALA A 236 30.39 0.76 18.01
CA ALA A 236 30.85 1.00 16.64
C ALA A 236 30.19 0.04 15.63
N CYS A 237 30.17 -1.27 15.93
CA CYS A 237 29.55 -2.28 15.08
C CYS A 237 28.03 -2.15 15.04
N VAL A 238 27.38 -1.79 16.16
CA VAL A 238 25.93 -1.52 16.19
C VAL A 238 25.58 -0.36 15.26
N LYS A 239 26.36 0.73 15.31
CA LYS A 239 26.15 1.90 14.44
C LYS A 239 26.33 1.54 12.96
N GLU A 240 27.45 0.89 12.63
CA GLU A 240 27.77 0.46 11.27
C GLU A 240 26.65 -0.42 10.68
N LYS A 241 26.16 -1.40 11.46
CA LYS A 241 25.09 -2.29 10.99
C LYS A 241 23.74 -1.62 10.84
N ASN A 242 23.40 -0.68 11.72
CA ASN A 242 22.20 0.14 11.53
C ASN A 242 22.24 0.94 10.22
N GLU A 243 23.41 1.50 9.87
CA GLU A 243 23.61 2.21 8.61
C GLU A 243 23.51 1.26 7.41
N GLU A 244 24.16 0.09 7.48
CA GLU A 244 24.11 -0.95 6.43
C GLU A 244 22.68 -1.44 6.17
N TRP A 245 21.93 -1.80 7.22
CA TRP A 245 20.54 -2.25 7.06
C TRP A 245 19.61 -1.16 6.55
N THR A 246 19.85 0.10 6.92
CA THR A 246 19.11 1.24 6.36
C THR A 246 19.40 1.43 4.87
N GLN A 247 20.65 1.24 4.45
CA GLN A 247 21.01 1.27 3.03
C GLN A 247 20.37 0.10 2.28
N GLU A 248 20.34 -1.09 2.87
CA GLU A 248 19.68 -2.26 2.27
C GLU A 248 18.16 -2.05 2.14
N GLN A 249 17.48 -1.49 3.15
CA GLN A 249 16.06 -1.11 3.04
C GLN A 249 15.83 -0.17 1.84
N GLN A 250 16.68 0.86 1.69
CA GLN A 250 16.58 1.80 0.58
C GLN A 250 16.90 1.14 -0.77
N HIS A 251 17.88 0.23 -0.80
CA HIS A 251 18.25 -0.52 -1.98
C HIS A 251 17.09 -1.40 -2.45
N ILE A 252 16.54 -2.22 -1.57
CA ILE A 252 15.37 -3.07 -1.84
C ILE A 252 14.20 -2.23 -2.35
N TRP A 253 13.88 -1.12 -1.66
CA TRP A 253 12.83 -0.22 -2.12
C TRP A 253 13.09 0.27 -3.54
N ASN A 254 14.29 0.77 -3.86
CA ASN A 254 14.59 1.27 -5.21
C ASN A 254 14.56 0.16 -6.27
N THR A 255 15.06 -1.04 -5.96
CA THR A 255 15.08 -2.17 -6.90
C THR A 255 13.67 -2.64 -7.28
N MET A 256 12.66 -2.41 -6.42
CA MET A 256 11.26 -2.67 -6.78
C MET A 256 10.78 -1.87 -7.99
N ASP A 257 11.37 -0.72 -8.31
CA ASP A 257 11.03 0.03 -9.52
C ASP A 257 11.33 -0.81 -10.77
N THR A 258 12.48 -1.48 -10.79
CA THR A 258 12.88 -2.41 -11.85
C THR A 258 12.03 -3.68 -11.84
N TRP A 259 11.77 -4.28 -10.66
CA TRP A 259 10.96 -5.51 -10.58
C TRP A 259 9.52 -5.31 -11.04
N LEU A 260 8.94 -4.13 -10.79
CA LEU A 260 7.59 -3.78 -11.19
C LEU A 260 7.51 -3.16 -12.59
N GLY A 261 8.65 -2.92 -13.25
CA GLY A 261 8.70 -2.22 -14.54
C GLY A 261 8.19 -0.78 -14.46
N LEU A 262 8.41 -0.11 -13.34
CA LEU A 262 8.02 1.29 -13.08
C LEU A 262 9.10 2.28 -13.49
N GLU A 263 10.20 1.82 -14.10
CA GLU A 263 11.27 2.70 -14.58
C GLU A 263 10.67 3.79 -15.48
N THR A 264 10.72 5.02 -14.95
CA THR A 264 10.07 6.21 -15.49
C THR A 264 10.43 6.46 -16.94
N GLY A 265 9.48 6.20 -17.83
CA GLY A 265 9.23 7.13 -18.93
C GLY A 265 8.86 8.47 -18.32
N GLN A 266 9.71 9.48 -18.54
CA GLN A 266 9.50 10.93 -18.35
C GLN A 266 8.55 11.34 -17.21
N MET A 267 9.11 12.02 -16.19
CA MET A 267 8.34 12.99 -15.41
C MET A 267 7.52 13.85 -16.38
N ILE A 268 6.21 13.63 -16.45
CA ILE A 268 5.31 14.51 -17.19
C ILE A 268 5.47 15.87 -16.52
N PRO A 269 5.94 16.91 -17.23
CA PRO A 269 5.86 18.24 -16.69
C PRO A 269 4.37 18.52 -16.50
N VAL A 270 3.95 18.72 -15.25
CA VAL A 270 2.66 19.35 -14.95
C VAL A 270 2.72 20.72 -15.62
N SER A 271 2.28 20.78 -16.87
CA SER A 271 2.16 22.02 -17.62
C SER A 271 1.03 22.77 -16.95
N MET A 272 1.41 23.92 -16.37
CA MET A 272 0.51 24.92 -15.79
C MET A 272 -0.47 25.46 -16.83
#